data_AF-A0A942BEG3-F1
#
_entry.id   AF-A0A942BEG3-F1
#
_cell.length_a   1.000
_cell.length_b   1.000
_cell.length_c   1.000
_cell.angle_alpha   90.00
_cell.angle_beta   90.00
_cell.angle_gamma   90.00
#
_symmetry.space_group_name_H-M   'P 1'
#
loop_
_entity.id
_entity.type
_entity.pdbx_description
1 polymer ?
#
loop_
_entity_poly.entity_id
_entity_poly.type
_entity_poly.pdbx_seq_one_letter_code
_entity_poly.pdbx_strand_id
1 'polypeptide(L)'
;MTDSTWLAKLTGDSLTLQCLQGMFSDQELLLKNESGDWFLQAKEFQDCRDSGEVYETARELLVLLNGVAALYCNAGPIGLCSVRMKHVDGHLSSTVFGQIRARMGVQVFLKATVIGADGQEILEPVHASRAIMRAASQDVRIHKLLEYLSQESQNYASLYKIYELICGGFATVEAFHKWVTERNLSSVSDLRRFAETANNFYLAGDEARHANIDKIPSGNPGMSVAESKEIIFGIARAWLEYVSPSLQNT
;
A
#
# COMPACT_ATOMS: atom_id res chain seq x y z
N MET A 1 10.61 -34.57 -2.71
CA MET A 1 11.14 -34.30 -1.36
C MET A 1 10.73 -32.87 -1.05
N THR A 2 9.98 -32.63 0.03
CA THR A 2 9.60 -31.27 0.43
C THR A 2 10.77 -30.68 1.20
N ASP A 3 11.45 -29.71 0.62
CA ASP A 3 12.56 -29.02 1.27
C ASP A 3 12.08 -28.22 2.49
N SER A 4 12.98 -27.98 3.45
CA SER A 4 12.70 -27.11 4.59
C SER A 4 12.17 -25.75 4.12
N THR A 5 11.14 -25.23 4.78
CA THR A 5 10.44 -24.02 4.35
C THR A 5 10.49 -22.94 5.42
N TRP A 6 10.98 -21.77 5.03
CA TRP A 6 10.93 -20.56 5.85
C TRP A 6 9.56 -19.89 5.83
N LEU A 7 9.13 -19.41 7.00
CA LEU A 7 7.87 -18.71 7.23
C LEU A 7 8.11 -17.48 8.11
N ALA A 8 7.52 -16.35 7.74
CA ALA A 8 7.56 -15.12 8.52
C ALA A 8 6.21 -14.89 9.22
N LYS A 9 6.17 -14.96 10.55
CA LYS A 9 4.95 -14.76 11.34
C LYS A 9 4.55 -13.29 11.33
N LEU A 10 3.34 -13.03 10.86
CA LEU A 10 2.74 -11.71 10.75
C LEU A 10 1.91 -11.37 11.99
N THR A 11 1.79 -10.08 12.26
CA THR A 11 0.83 -9.49 13.21
C THR A 11 0.03 -8.42 12.49
N GLY A 12 -1.12 -8.06 13.04
CA GLY A 12 -1.97 -7.01 12.47
C GLY A 12 -3.43 -7.33 12.65
N ASP A 13 -4.26 -6.47 12.07
CA ASP A 13 -5.70 -6.66 12.03
C ASP A 13 -6.05 -7.89 11.16
N SER A 14 -6.97 -8.73 11.65
CA SER A 14 -7.33 -9.97 10.96
C SER A 14 -8.03 -9.71 9.64
N LEU A 15 -8.75 -8.59 9.49
CA LEU A 15 -9.40 -8.23 8.25
C LEU A 15 -8.38 -7.78 7.20
N THR A 16 -7.34 -7.04 7.59
CA THR A 16 -6.22 -6.73 6.69
C THR A 16 -5.58 -8.02 6.16
N LEU A 17 -5.27 -8.95 7.07
CA LEU A 17 -4.59 -10.20 6.72
C LEU A 17 -5.45 -11.11 5.84
N GLN A 18 -6.76 -11.17 6.08
CA GLN A 18 -7.71 -11.88 5.21
C GLN A 18 -7.85 -11.23 3.83
N CYS A 19 -7.93 -9.90 3.78
CA CYS A 19 -7.96 -9.16 2.52
C CYS A 19 -6.70 -9.44 1.68
N LEU A 20 -5.52 -9.34 2.29
CA LEU A 20 -4.24 -9.65 1.64
C LEU A 20 -4.13 -11.13 1.25
N GLN A 21 -4.64 -12.07 2.05
CA GLN A 21 -4.67 -13.48 1.68
C GLN A 21 -5.51 -13.71 0.42
N GLY A 22 -6.64 -13.03 0.28
CA GLY A 22 -7.43 -13.07 -0.95
C GLY A 22 -6.65 -12.57 -2.16
N MET A 23 -5.77 -11.59 -1.97
CA MET A 23 -4.93 -10.97 -3.00
C MET A 23 -3.67 -11.76 -3.36
N PHE A 24 -3.11 -12.51 -2.42
CA PHE A 24 -1.83 -13.21 -2.54
C PHE A 24 -1.96 -14.67 -2.09
N SER A 25 -2.28 -15.54 -3.06
CA SER A 25 -2.61 -16.95 -2.82
C SER A 25 -1.81 -17.94 -3.71
N ASP A 26 -0.72 -17.51 -4.32
CA ASP A 26 0.09 -18.33 -5.22
C ASP A 26 1.38 -18.88 -4.58
N GLN A 27 2.21 -19.59 -5.35
CA GLN A 27 3.43 -20.20 -4.85
C GLN A 27 4.60 -19.23 -4.67
N GLU A 28 4.55 -18.03 -5.25
CA GLU A 28 5.61 -17.02 -5.12
C GLU A 28 5.44 -16.21 -3.84
N LEU A 29 4.20 -15.81 -3.51
CA LEU A 29 3.88 -15.08 -2.29
C LEU A 29 2.54 -15.54 -1.71
N LEU A 30 2.57 -16.06 -0.50
CA LEU A 30 1.43 -16.74 0.11
C LEU A 30 1.24 -16.32 1.57
N LEU A 31 0.04 -15.83 1.89
CA LEU A 31 -0.39 -15.63 3.27
C LEU A 31 -1.22 -16.82 3.75
N LYS A 32 -0.79 -17.42 4.87
CA LYS A 32 -1.46 -18.57 5.49
C LYS A 32 -1.94 -18.23 6.87
N ASN A 33 -3.12 -18.73 7.21
CA ASN A 33 -3.56 -18.83 8.59
C ASN A 33 -3.36 -20.28 9.06
N GLU A 34 -2.47 -20.48 10.03
CA GLU A 34 -2.24 -21.78 10.67
C GLU A 34 -2.64 -21.67 12.15
N SER A 35 -3.76 -22.31 12.51
CA SER A 35 -4.24 -22.35 13.90
C SER A 35 -4.43 -20.97 14.55
N GLY A 36 -4.85 -19.97 13.77
CA GLY A 36 -5.08 -18.60 14.25
C GLY A 36 -3.87 -17.66 14.12
N ASP A 37 -2.68 -18.20 13.83
CA ASP A 37 -1.50 -17.41 13.53
C ASP A 37 -1.35 -17.16 12.02
N TRP A 38 -0.92 -15.96 11.65
CA TRP A 38 -0.69 -15.59 10.25
C TRP A 38 0.78 -15.71 9.89
N PHE A 39 1.04 -16.27 8.71
CA PHE A 39 2.39 -16.46 8.17
C PHE A 39 2.48 -15.99 6.73
N LEU A 40 3.54 -15.28 6.41
CA LEU A 40 4.00 -15.02 5.06
C LEU A 40 4.97 -16.13 4.65
N GLN A 41 4.75 -16.68 3.46
CA GLN A 41 5.69 -17.52 2.75
C GLN A 41 6.02 -16.84 1.42
N ALA A 42 7.30 -16.74 1.09
CA ALA A 42 7.75 -16.09 -0.13
C ALA A 42 8.83 -16.96 -0.80
N LYS A 43 8.91 -16.94 -2.13
CA LYS A 43 9.94 -17.66 -2.88
C LYS A 43 11.34 -17.12 -2.56
N GLU A 44 11.45 -15.82 -2.34
CA GLU A 44 12.67 -15.12 -1.96
C GLU A 44 13.28 -15.66 -0.66
N PHE A 45 12.47 -16.27 0.21
CA PHE A 45 13.00 -16.90 1.42
C PHE A 45 13.83 -18.15 1.14
N GLN A 46 13.68 -18.79 -0.03
CA GLN A 46 14.45 -19.99 -0.39
C GLN A 46 15.94 -19.70 -0.54
N ASP A 47 16.29 -18.47 -0.92
CA ASP A 47 17.68 -18.03 -1.09
C ASP A 47 18.32 -17.56 0.23
N CYS A 48 17.53 -17.44 1.30
CA CYS A 48 17.99 -16.99 2.62
C CYS A 48 18.66 -18.14 3.40
N ARG A 49 19.82 -17.84 3.97
CA ARG A 49 20.69 -18.79 4.68
C ARG A 49 20.32 -18.95 6.13
N ASP A 50 19.78 -17.90 6.75
CA ASP A 50 19.41 -17.87 8.15
C ASP A 50 18.16 -17.03 8.41
N SER A 51 17.67 -17.08 9.66
CA SER A 51 16.45 -16.38 10.05
C SER A 51 16.57 -14.86 10.04
N GLY A 52 17.79 -14.31 10.11
CA GLY A 52 18.04 -12.87 10.01
C GLY A 52 17.86 -12.38 8.57
N GLU A 53 18.43 -13.10 7.59
CA GLU A 53 18.21 -12.81 6.17
C GLU A 53 16.73 -12.89 5.79
N VAL A 54 16.01 -13.90 6.30
CA VAL A 54 14.55 -14.00 6.11
C VAL A 54 13.81 -12.84 6.76
N TYR A 55 14.21 -12.41 7.96
CA TYR A 55 13.56 -11.30 8.65
C TYR A 55 13.69 -9.99 7.87
N GLU A 56 14.89 -9.67 7.37
CA GLU A 56 15.11 -8.47 6.57
C GLU A 56 14.35 -8.52 5.24
N THR A 57 14.40 -9.66 4.55
CA THR A 57 13.64 -9.88 3.31
C THR A 57 12.14 -9.75 3.55
N ALA A 58 11.62 -10.35 4.63
CA ALA A 58 10.22 -10.22 5.00
C ALA A 58 9.87 -8.77 5.31
N ARG A 59 10.72 -8.02 6.00
CA ARG A 59 10.48 -6.60 6.32
C ARG A 59 10.34 -5.76 5.04
N GLU A 60 11.18 -6.00 4.03
CA GLU A 60 11.08 -5.32 2.73
C GLU A 60 9.77 -5.66 2.01
N LEU A 61 9.38 -6.94 2.00
CA LEU A 61 8.09 -7.36 1.44
C LEU A 61 6.90 -6.74 2.20
N LEU A 62 6.99 -6.62 3.53
CA LEU A 62 5.94 -6.02 4.36
C LEU A 62 5.70 -4.54 4.02
N VAL A 63 6.74 -3.79 3.62
CA VAL A 63 6.56 -2.40 3.16
C VAL A 63 5.63 -2.37 1.95
N LEU A 64 5.88 -3.24 0.97
CA LEU A 64 5.06 -3.30 -0.24
C LEU A 64 3.65 -3.81 0.05
N LEU A 65 3.51 -4.87 0.86
CA LEU A 65 2.22 -5.41 1.28
C LEU A 65 1.37 -4.38 2.02
N ASN A 66 1.98 -3.59 2.92
CA ASN A 66 1.29 -2.50 3.61
C ASN A 66 0.87 -1.38 2.65
N GLY A 67 1.66 -1.08 1.62
CA GLY A 67 1.28 -0.13 0.57
C GLY A 67 0.05 -0.60 -0.22
N VAL A 68 0.01 -1.89 -0.59
CA VAL A 68 -1.15 -2.50 -1.24
C VAL A 68 -2.37 -2.51 -0.30
N ALA A 69 -2.18 -2.93 0.95
CA ALA A 69 -3.25 -2.93 1.96
C ALA A 69 -3.85 -1.55 2.18
N ALA A 70 -3.01 -0.50 2.21
CA ALA A 70 -3.45 0.88 2.37
C ALA A 70 -4.37 1.35 1.23
N LEU A 71 -4.16 0.84 0.00
CA LEU A 71 -4.99 1.17 -1.15
C LEU A 71 -6.29 0.37 -1.23
N TYR A 72 -6.26 -0.91 -0.87
CA TYR A 72 -7.35 -1.83 -1.22
C TYR A 72 -8.06 -2.46 -0.02
N CYS A 73 -7.41 -2.58 1.13
CA CYS A 73 -7.99 -3.22 2.31
C CYS A 73 -8.60 -2.22 3.30
N ASN A 74 -8.35 -0.91 3.16
CA ASN A 74 -8.83 0.14 4.05
C ASN A 74 -8.53 -0.10 5.55
N ALA A 75 -7.57 -0.95 5.89
CA ALA A 75 -7.37 -1.48 7.23
C ALA A 75 -5.95 -1.16 7.78
N GLY A 76 -5.71 -1.53 9.04
CA GLY A 76 -4.47 -1.20 9.76
C GLY A 76 -3.23 -1.93 9.22
N PRO A 77 -2.02 -1.42 9.49
CA PRO A 77 -0.79 -2.01 8.99
C PRO A 77 -0.53 -3.39 9.60
N ILE A 78 0.11 -4.25 8.81
CA ILE A 78 0.65 -5.53 9.25
C ILE A 78 2.10 -5.36 9.72
N GLY A 79 2.48 -6.14 10.73
CA GLY A 79 3.80 -6.19 11.31
C GLY A 79 4.42 -7.59 11.21
N LEU A 80 5.70 -7.67 11.56
CA LEU A 80 6.48 -8.90 11.56
C LEU A 80 6.90 -9.25 12.99
N CYS A 81 6.65 -10.48 13.42
CA CYS A 81 6.87 -10.91 14.82
C CYS A 81 8.02 -11.91 14.95
N SER A 82 8.07 -12.93 14.11
CA SER A 82 9.07 -13.98 14.21
C SER A 82 9.31 -14.64 12.86
N VAL A 83 10.43 -15.32 12.71
CA VAL A 83 10.69 -16.21 11.58
C VAL A 83 10.71 -17.64 12.10
N ARG A 84 10.18 -18.57 11.30
CA ARG A 84 10.12 -20.00 11.59
C ARG A 84 10.67 -20.79 10.40
N MET A 85 11.51 -21.78 10.67
CA MET A 85 11.82 -22.84 9.71
C MET A 85 10.97 -24.06 10.03
N LYS A 86 10.28 -24.58 9.02
CA LYS A 86 9.64 -25.90 9.05
C LYS A 86 10.55 -26.89 8.36
N HIS A 87 11.13 -27.80 9.12
CA HIS A 87 12.03 -28.85 8.62
C HIS A 87 11.25 -30.00 8.00
N VAL A 88 11.93 -30.80 7.16
CA VAL A 88 11.34 -31.92 6.42
C VAL A 88 10.77 -33.01 7.35
N ASP A 89 11.37 -33.17 8.53
CA ASP A 89 10.95 -34.10 9.59
C ASP A 89 9.75 -33.60 10.40
N GLY A 90 9.22 -32.41 10.08
CA GLY A 90 8.13 -31.76 10.80
C GLY A 90 8.58 -30.96 12.02
N HIS A 91 9.87 -30.92 12.35
CA HIS A 91 10.39 -30.08 13.42
C HIS A 91 10.26 -28.60 13.06
N LEU A 92 9.95 -27.78 14.06
CA LEU A 92 9.82 -26.32 13.92
C LEU A 92 10.90 -25.64 14.75
N SER A 93 11.70 -24.80 14.10
CA SER A 93 12.61 -23.88 14.79
C SER A 93 12.12 -22.45 14.57
N SER A 94 12.11 -21.63 15.62
CA SER A 94 11.59 -20.25 15.55
C SER A 94 12.56 -19.27 16.18
N THR A 95 12.78 -18.15 15.51
CA THR A 95 13.54 -17.00 16.03
C THR A 95 12.58 -15.82 16.16
N VAL A 96 12.49 -15.24 17.35
CA VAL A 96 11.63 -14.09 17.63
C VAL A 96 12.45 -12.81 17.47
N PHE A 97 11.92 -11.84 16.74
CA PHE A 97 12.54 -10.54 16.50
C PHE A 97 11.65 -9.48 17.14
N GLY A 98 12.19 -8.73 18.09
CA GLY A 98 11.37 -7.87 18.96
C GLY A 98 10.91 -6.57 18.31
N GLN A 99 9.61 -6.48 18.00
CA GLN A 99 8.73 -5.34 18.32
C GLN A 99 7.25 -5.73 18.11
N ILE A 100 6.45 -5.76 19.17
CA ILE A 100 5.01 -6.01 19.12
C ILE A 100 4.28 -4.66 19.16
N ARG A 101 3.52 -4.34 18.11
CA ARG A 101 2.50 -3.28 18.12
C ARG A 101 1.16 -3.90 17.73
N ALA A 102 0.16 -3.78 18.59
CA ALA A 102 -1.22 -4.22 18.33
C ALA A 102 -2.15 -3.00 18.28
N ARG A 103 -3.00 -2.91 17.27
CA ARG A 103 -4.14 -1.98 17.20
C ARG A 103 -5.40 -2.79 16.90
N MET A 104 -6.47 -2.53 17.64
CA MET A 104 -7.79 -3.13 17.41
C MET A 104 -8.69 -2.10 16.70
N GLY A 105 -9.28 -2.48 15.58
CA GLY A 105 -10.33 -1.73 14.90
C GLY A 105 -11.41 -2.70 14.40
N VAL A 106 -12.66 -2.23 14.29
CA VAL A 106 -13.76 -2.98 13.66
C VAL A 106 -14.05 -2.32 12.33
N GLN A 107 -14.05 -3.10 11.25
CA GLN A 107 -14.36 -2.59 9.92
C GLN A 107 -15.26 -3.56 9.16
N VAL A 108 -16.23 -3.02 8.42
CA VAL A 108 -17.19 -3.78 7.63
C VAL A 108 -16.78 -3.67 6.16
N PHE A 109 -16.54 -4.81 5.52
CA PHE A 109 -16.28 -4.88 4.07
C PHE A 109 -17.58 -5.13 3.31
N LEU A 110 -17.93 -4.21 2.41
CA LEU A 110 -18.91 -4.46 1.36
C LEU A 110 -18.14 -4.95 0.12
N LYS A 111 -18.25 -6.24 -0.19
CA LYS A 111 -17.82 -6.77 -1.49
C LYS A 111 -18.83 -6.31 -2.54
N ALA A 112 -18.62 -5.13 -3.10
CA ALA A 112 -19.39 -4.65 -4.24
C ALA A 112 -18.73 -5.15 -5.53
N THR A 113 -19.32 -6.13 -6.19
CA THR A 113 -18.96 -6.47 -7.57
C THR A 113 -19.47 -5.34 -8.46
N VAL A 114 -18.57 -4.52 -9.01
CA VAL A 114 -18.95 -3.50 -9.99
C VAL A 114 -18.94 -4.16 -11.36
N ILE A 115 -20.11 -4.27 -11.97
CA ILE A 115 -20.27 -4.77 -13.33
C ILE A 115 -20.20 -3.57 -14.26
N GLY A 116 -19.27 -3.60 -15.22
CA GLY A 116 -19.10 -2.59 -16.26
C GLY A 116 -20.32 -2.49 -17.17
N ALA A 117 -20.43 -1.38 -17.91
CA ALA A 117 -21.54 -1.14 -18.84
C ALA A 117 -21.63 -2.17 -19.99
N ASP A 118 -20.57 -2.94 -20.21
CA ASP A 118 -20.44 -4.05 -21.16
C ASP A 118 -20.80 -5.42 -20.56
N GLY A 119 -21.19 -5.47 -19.27
CA GLY A 119 -21.51 -6.69 -18.56
C GLY A 119 -20.30 -7.48 -18.05
N GLN A 120 -19.08 -6.94 -18.17
CA GLN A 120 -17.88 -7.56 -17.59
C GLN A 120 -17.66 -7.13 -16.14
N GLU A 121 -17.17 -8.03 -15.30
CA GLU A 121 -16.74 -7.66 -13.95
C GLU A 121 -15.54 -6.70 -14.05
N ILE A 122 -15.62 -5.56 -13.38
CA ILE A 122 -14.45 -4.69 -13.19
C ILE A 122 -13.53 -5.43 -12.22
N LEU A 123 -12.41 -5.93 -12.75
CA LEU A 123 -11.29 -6.62 -12.12
C LEU A 123 -11.42 -6.82 -10.60
N GLU A 124 -11.59 -8.07 -10.18
CA GLU A 124 -11.46 -8.42 -8.77
C GLU A 124 -10.10 -7.93 -8.21
N PRO A 125 -10.06 -7.44 -6.95
CA PRO A 125 -8.83 -6.98 -6.28
C PRO A 125 -7.66 -8.00 -6.28
N VAL A 126 -7.95 -9.26 -6.57
CA VAL A 126 -7.04 -10.40 -6.56
C VAL A 126 -5.98 -10.33 -7.67
N HIS A 127 -6.35 -9.92 -8.90
CA HIS A 127 -5.40 -9.91 -10.02
C HIS A 127 -4.48 -8.68 -10.03
N ALA A 128 -4.97 -7.54 -9.56
CA ALA A 128 -4.19 -6.31 -9.52
C ALA A 128 -2.97 -6.41 -8.58
N SER A 129 -3.09 -7.16 -7.50
CA SER A 129 -2.14 -7.16 -6.39
C SER A 129 -0.77 -7.79 -6.74
N ARG A 130 -0.75 -8.90 -7.50
CA ARG A 130 0.51 -9.52 -7.97
C ARG A 130 1.25 -8.65 -8.98
N ALA A 131 0.51 -8.14 -9.97
CA ALA A 131 1.10 -7.29 -11.00
C ALA A 131 1.66 -6.00 -10.40
N ILE A 132 1.07 -5.48 -9.31
CA ILE A 132 1.63 -4.36 -8.54
C ILE A 132 2.98 -4.76 -7.89
N MET A 133 3.07 -5.90 -7.20
CA MET A 133 4.34 -6.35 -6.58
C MET A 133 5.44 -6.56 -7.62
N ARG A 134 5.11 -7.18 -8.75
CA ARG A 134 6.07 -7.38 -9.86
C ARG A 134 6.48 -6.06 -10.51
N ALA A 135 5.53 -5.14 -10.69
CA ALA A 135 5.84 -3.82 -11.22
C ALA A 135 6.72 -3.02 -10.25
N ALA A 136 6.51 -3.17 -8.93
CA ALA A 136 7.34 -2.53 -7.91
C ALA A 136 8.80 -3.04 -7.91
N SER A 137 9.06 -4.29 -8.31
CA SER A 137 10.45 -4.77 -8.44
C SER A 137 11.14 -4.28 -9.72
N GLN A 138 10.39 -3.73 -10.68
CA GLN A 138 10.89 -3.28 -11.99
C GLN A 138 10.90 -1.76 -12.16
N ASP A 139 9.99 -1.04 -11.50
CA ASP A 139 9.89 0.43 -11.54
C ASP A 139 10.04 1.02 -10.12
N VAL A 140 11.13 1.75 -9.93
CA VAL A 140 11.47 2.42 -8.66
C VAL A 140 10.38 3.39 -8.19
N ARG A 141 9.59 3.98 -9.11
CA ARG A 141 8.51 4.89 -8.75
C ARG A 141 7.34 4.12 -8.15
N ILE A 142 7.00 2.96 -8.69
CA ILE A 142 5.96 2.09 -8.12
C ILE A 142 6.39 1.61 -6.74
N HIS A 143 7.65 1.20 -6.59
CA HIS A 143 8.22 0.86 -5.29
C HIS A 143 8.07 2.01 -4.28
N LYS A 144 8.51 3.21 -4.65
CA LYS A 144 8.43 4.39 -3.77
C LYS A 144 7.00 4.80 -3.45
N LEU A 145 6.07 4.62 -4.40
CA LEU A 145 4.65 4.86 -4.14
C LEU A 145 4.14 3.94 -3.02
N LEU A 146 4.39 2.63 -3.12
CA LEU A 146 3.97 1.66 -2.11
C LEU A 146 4.61 1.93 -0.75
N GLU A 147 5.89 2.31 -0.73
CA GLU A 147 6.58 2.72 0.49
C GLU A 147 5.90 3.94 1.13
N TYR A 148 5.55 4.98 0.38
CA TYR A 148 4.84 6.14 0.92
C TYR A 148 3.44 5.80 1.42
N LEU A 149 2.73 4.92 0.72
CA LEU A 149 1.41 4.42 1.13
C LEU A 149 1.47 3.60 2.43
N SER A 150 2.56 2.87 2.65
CA SER A 150 2.76 2.02 3.83
C SER A 150 3.00 2.79 5.13
N GLN A 151 3.21 4.12 5.07
CA GLN A 151 3.49 4.92 6.26
C GLN A 151 2.30 4.90 7.21
N GLU A 152 2.58 4.62 8.49
CA GLU A 152 1.57 4.39 9.54
C GLU A 152 0.64 5.59 9.74
N SER A 153 1.18 6.81 9.61
CA SER A 153 0.45 8.06 9.66
C SER A 153 0.49 8.75 8.30
N GLN A 154 -0.68 8.93 7.70
CA GLN A 154 -0.81 9.73 6.49
C GLN A 154 -1.17 11.17 6.88
N ASN A 155 -0.21 12.07 6.79
CA ASN A 155 -0.37 13.50 7.02
C ASN A 155 -0.19 14.26 5.71
N TYR A 156 -0.32 15.59 5.72
CA TYR A 156 -0.18 16.36 4.48
C TYR A 156 1.19 16.17 3.82
N ALA A 157 2.28 16.08 4.58
CA ALA A 157 3.61 15.89 4.03
C ALA A 157 3.77 14.52 3.32
N SER A 158 3.23 13.43 3.89
CA SER A 158 3.28 12.11 3.24
C SER A 158 2.39 12.05 2.00
N LEU A 159 1.17 12.61 2.08
CA LEU A 159 0.24 12.70 0.95
C LEU A 159 0.83 13.55 -0.18
N TYR A 160 1.53 14.62 0.14
CA TYR A 160 2.16 15.48 -0.86
C TYR A 160 3.30 14.77 -1.60
N LYS A 161 4.07 13.90 -0.92
CA LYS A 161 5.09 13.08 -1.59
C LYS A 161 4.49 12.12 -2.60
N ILE A 162 3.34 11.52 -2.28
CA ILE A 162 2.60 10.66 -3.22
C ILE A 162 2.15 11.48 -4.44
N TYR A 163 1.57 12.66 -4.19
CA TYR A 163 1.18 13.59 -5.25
C TYR A 163 2.36 13.99 -6.16
N GLU A 164 3.49 14.41 -5.58
CA GLU A 164 4.68 14.81 -6.34
C GLU A 164 5.25 13.66 -7.17
N LEU A 165 5.32 12.46 -6.59
CA LEU A 165 5.81 11.27 -7.26
C LEU A 165 4.97 10.95 -8.51
N ILE A 166 3.64 10.96 -8.37
CA ILE A 166 2.71 10.67 -9.46
C ILE A 166 2.77 11.78 -10.52
N CYS A 167 2.70 13.04 -10.10
CA CYS A 167 2.75 14.21 -10.98
C CYS A 167 4.06 14.24 -11.78
N GLY A 168 5.20 13.91 -11.14
CA GLY A 168 6.51 13.80 -11.79
C GLY A 168 6.62 12.68 -12.83
N GLY A 169 5.64 11.79 -12.91
CA GLY A 169 5.52 10.80 -13.99
C GLY A 169 4.97 11.37 -15.30
N PHE A 170 4.48 12.61 -15.32
CA PHE A 170 3.92 13.29 -16.48
C PHE A 170 4.88 14.34 -17.04
N ALA A 171 4.74 14.66 -18.34
CA ALA A 171 5.58 15.65 -19.00
C ALA A 171 5.43 17.06 -18.42
N THR A 172 4.22 17.42 -17.96
CA THR A 172 3.93 18.70 -17.28
C THR A 172 2.85 18.51 -16.22
N VAL A 173 2.73 19.49 -15.31
CA VAL A 173 1.65 19.53 -14.30
C VAL A 173 0.28 19.64 -14.98
N GLU A 174 0.18 20.37 -16.09
CA GLU A 174 -1.06 20.49 -16.87
C GLU A 174 -1.47 19.15 -17.50
N ALA A 175 -0.49 18.35 -17.96
CA ALA A 175 -0.76 17.00 -18.47
C ALA A 175 -1.29 16.07 -17.37
N PHE A 176 -0.70 16.15 -16.17
CA PHE A 176 -1.21 15.44 -14.99
C PHE A 176 -2.63 15.88 -14.63
N HIS A 177 -2.87 17.20 -14.51
CA HIS A 177 -4.20 17.74 -14.21
C HIS A 177 -5.25 17.29 -15.24
N LYS A 178 -4.90 17.33 -16.53
CA LYS A 178 -5.76 16.83 -17.60
C LYS A 178 -6.08 15.35 -17.39
N TRP A 179 -5.07 14.51 -17.16
CA TRP A 179 -5.25 13.08 -16.90
C TRP A 179 -6.17 12.78 -15.71
N VAL A 180 -6.04 13.55 -14.61
CA VAL A 180 -6.90 13.42 -13.41
C VAL A 180 -8.36 13.78 -13.75
N THR A 181 -8.57 14.92 -14.42
CA THR A 181 -9.92 15.41 -14.74
C THR A 181 -10.64 14.56 -15.77
N GLU A 182 -9.96 14.09 -16.82
CA GLU A 182 -10.56 13.23 -17.86
C GLU A 182 -11.02 11.87 -17.32
N ARG A 183 -10.46 11.43 -16.20
CA ARG A 183 -10.83 10.19 -15.49
C ARG A 183 -11.83 10.41 -14.36
N ASN A 184 -12.34 11.64 -14.19
CA ASN A 184 -13.26 12.01 -13.10
C ASN A 184 -12.72 11.66 -11.70
N LEU A 185 -11.40 11.69 -11.51
CA LEU A 185 -10.77 11.36 -10.22
C LEU A 185 -10.83 12.53 -9.25
N SER A 186 -10.66 13.76 -9.76
CA SER A 186 -10.72 15.00 -8.98
C SER A 186 -10.78 16.23 -9.91
N SER A 187 -11.07 17.40 -9.35
CA SER A 187 -11.01 18.66 -10.07
C SER A 187 -9.64 19.34 -9.93
N VAL A 188 -9.27 20.21 -10.89
CA VAL A 188 -8.05 21.04 -10.76
C VAL A 188 -8.12 21.95 -9.53
N SER A 189 -9.32 22.42 -9.17
CA SER A 189 -9.54 23.21 -7.96
C SER A 189 -9.23 22.42 -6.69
N ASP A 190 -9.64 21.16 -6.61
CA ASP A 190 -9.36 20.32 -5.44
C ASP A 190 -7.87 19.99 -5.33
N LEU A 191 -7.20 19.70 -6.45
CA LEU A 191 -5.74 19.49 -6.46
C LEU A 191 -4.98 20.74 -6.00
N ARG A 192 -5.43 21.93 -6.42
CA ARG A 192 -4.86 23.21 -5.96
C ARG A 192 -5.15 23.44 -4.49
N ARG A 193 -6.38 23.18 -4.02
CA ARG A 193 -6.76 23.30 -2.60
C ARG A 193 -5.93 22.37 -1.72
N PHE A 194 -5.75 21.11 -2.14
CA PHE A 194 -4.87 20.15 -1.48
C PHE A 194 -3.44 20.70 -1.41
N ALA A 195 -2.87 21.10 -2.55
CA ALA A 195 -1.49 21.55 -2.60
C ALA A 195 -1.27 22.83 -1.79
N GLU A 196 -2.23 23.74 -1.77
CA GLU A 196 -2.20 24.93 -0.92
C GLU A 196 -2.24 24.57 0.56
N THR A 197 -3.19 23.73 0.96
CA THR A 197 -3.35 23.25 2.35
C THR A 197 -2.06 22.61 2.84
N ALA A 198 -1.52 21.65 2.09
CA ALA A 198 -0.31 20.91 2.47
C ALA A 198 0.94 21.80 2.60
N ASN A 199 0.98 22.95 1.91
CA ASN A 199 2.12 23.86 1.91
C ASN A 199 1.91 25.11 2.78
N ASN A 200 0.81 25.22 3.53
CA ASN A 200 0.48 26.42 4.29
C ASN A 200 0.32 26.12 5.78
N PHE A 201 1.16 26.76 6.61
CA PHE A 201 1.13 26.61 8.06
C PHE A 201 -0.21 27.00 8.69
N TYR A 202 -0.88 28.05 8.19
CA TYR A 202 -2.17 28.47 8.74
C TYR A 202 -3.31 27.49 8.44
N LEU A 203 -3.14 26.59 7.46
CA LEU A 203 -4.13 25.58 7.10
C LEU A 203 -3.82 24.21 7.70
N ALA A 204 -2.55 23.79 7.63
CA ALA A 204 -2.11 22.45 8.06
C ALA A 204 -1.41 22.42 9.42
N GLY A 205 -1.10 23.57 10.03
CA GLY A 205 -0.37 23.65 11.29
C GLY A 205 1.01 22.99 11.20
N ASP A 206 1.36 22.22 12.24
CA ASP A 206 2.63 21.48 12.34
C ASP A 206 2.76 20.35 11.30
N GLU A 207 1.67 19.96 10.64
CA GLU A 207 1.68 18.98 9.56
C GLU A 207 1.97 19.60 8.19
N ALA A 208 2.08 20.92 8.10
CA ALA A 208 2.45 21.60 6.86
C ALA A 208 3.85 21.17 6.40
N ARG A 209 4.00 20.92 5.09
CA ARG A 209 5.30 20.60 4.48
C ARG A 209 6.33 21.70 4.70
N HIS A 210 5.89 22.94 4.68
CA HIS A 210 6.71 24.12 4.85
C HIS A 210 6.18 24.97 6.00
N ALA A 211 7.05 25.30 6.94
CA ALA A 211 6.78 26.22 8.04
C ALA A 211 6.85 27.70 7.60
N ASN A 212 6.51 28.00 6.34
CA ASN A 212 6.55 29.37 5.85
C ASN A 212 5.34 30.16 6.40
N ILE A 213 5.58 30.81 7.53
CA ILE A 213 4.60 31.66 8.23
C ILE A 213 4.23 32.93 7.45
N ASP A 214 5.03 33.33 6.46
CA ASP A 214 4.74 34.52 5.65
C ASP A 214 3.78 34.21 4.49
N LYS A 215 3.51 32.93 4.22
CA LYS A 215 2.61 32.51 3.14
C LYS A 215 1.16 32.57 3.60
N ILE A 216 0.47 33.66 3.28
CA ILE A 216 -0.96 33.83 3.56
C ILE A 216 -1.78 32.94 2.59
N PRO A 217 -2.78 32.16 3.09
CA PRO A 217 -3.68 31.40 2.22
C PRO A 217 -4.49 32.31 1.29
N SER A 218 -4.86 31.81 0.13
CA SER A 218 -5.66 32.49 -0.91
C SER A 218 -7.13 32.74 -0.53
N GLY A 219 -7.52 32.45 0.73
CA GLY A 219 -8.86 32.65 1.26
C GLY A 219 -9.81 31.46 1.11
N ASN A 220 -9.36 30.37 0.46
CA ASN A 220 -10.13 29.13 0.39
C ASN A 220 -10.08 28.38 1.73
N PRO A 221 -11.18 27.72 2.15
CA PRO A 221 -11.11 26.81 3.29
C PRO A 221 -10.09 25.70 3.00
N GLY A 222 -9.30 25.33 4.01
CA GLY A 222 -8.35 24.23 3.90
C GLY A 222 -9.06 22.90 3.65
N MET A 223 -8.34 21.95 3.06
CA MET A 223 -8.80 20.57 2.88
C MET A 223 -8.49 19.75 4.13
N SER A 224 -9.38 18.86 4.57
CA SER A 224 -9.03 17.98 5.71
C SER A 224 -8.02 16.90 5.30
N VAL A 225 -7.31 16.28 6.26
CA VAL A 225 -6.42 15.14 5.98
C VAL A 225 -7.20 13.96 5.41
N ALA A 226 -8.40 13.68 5.91
CA ALA A 226 -9.24 12.58 5.44
C ALA A 226 -9.65 12.78 3.97
N GLU A 227 -10.10 13.98 3.62
CA GLU A 227 -10.46 14.37 2.26
C GLU A 227 -9.24 14.35 1.32
N SER A 228 -8.11 14.88 1.78
CA SER A 228 -6.84 14.84 1.05
C SER A 228 -6.43 13.39 0.77
N LYS A 229 -6.54 12.52 1.78
CA LYS A 229 -6.21 11.10 1.65
C LYS A 229 -7.10 10.41 0.63
N GLU A 230 -8.41 10.65 0.66
CA GLU A 230 -9.36 10.07 -0.29
C GLU A 230 -8.99 10.42 -1.74
N ILE A 231 -8.74 11.70 -2.02
CA ILE A 231 -8.35 12.18 -3.35
C ILE A 231 -7.01 11.57 -3.79
N ILE A 232 -5.98 11.66 -2.94
CA ILE A 232 -4.64 11.22 -3.30
C ILE A 232 -4.55 9.69 -3.44
N PHE A 233 -5.26 8.93 -2.61
CA PHE A 233 -5.29 7.47 -2.71
C PHE A 233 -6.08 7.00 -3.95
N GLY A 234 -7.17 7.70 -4.29
CA GLY A 234 -7.90 7.46 -5.54
C GLY A 234 -7.02 7.69 -6.77
N ILE A 235 -6.26 8.79 -6.79
CA ILE A 235 -5.29 9.09 -7.84
C ILE A 235 -4.17 8.05 -7.90
N ALA A 236 -3.64 7.61 -6.75
CA ALA A 236 -2.59 6.59 -6.68
C ALA A 236 -3.05 5.25 -7.26
N ARG A 237 -4.28 4.82 -6.96
CA ARG A 237 -4.87 3.60 -7.50
C ARG A 237 -4.98 3.67 -9.03
N ALA A 238 -5.58 4.74 -9.55
CA ALA A 238 -5.74 4.93 -10.99
C ALA A 238 -4.40 5.09 -11.72
N TRP A 239 -3.39 5.68 -11.06
CA TRP A 239 -2.05 5.81 -11.63
C TRP A 239 -1.36 4.45 -11.76
N LEU A 240 -1.44 3.59 -10.74
CA LEU A 240 -0.91 2.23 -10.81
C LEU A 240 -1.50 1.47 -12.01
N GLU A 241 -2.83 1.51 -12.16
CA GLU A 241 -3.54 0.92 -13.31
C GLU A 241 -3.06 1.50 -14.64
N TYR A 242 -2.76 2.80 -14.70
CA TYR A 242 -2.26 3.46 -15.90
C TYR A 242 -0.83 3.06 -16.27
N VAL A 243 0.09 2.96 -15.31
CA VAL A 243 1.52 2.71 -15.58
C VAL A 243 1.89 1.23 -15.64
N SER A 244 1.01 0.34 -15.18
CA SER A 244 1.17 -1.10 -15.32
C SER A 244 0.01 -1.64 -16.16
N PRO A 245 0.12 -1.65 -17.51
CA PRO A 245 -0.93 -2.14 -18.41
C PRO A 245 -1.25 -3.63 -18.20
N SER A 246 -0.35 -4.38 -17.56
CA SER A 246 -0.65 -5.73 -17.04
C SER A 246 -1.75 -5.75 -15.98
N LEU A 247 -2.12 -4.60 -15.41
CA LEU A 247 -3.30 -4.40 -14.57
C LEU A 247 -4.58 -4.08 -15.39
N GLN A 248 -4.48 -3.85 -16.70
CA GLN A 248 -5.61 -3.50 -17.58
C GLN A 248 -6.09 -4.68 -18.46
N ASN A 249 -5.30 -5.76 -18.59
CA ASN A 249 -5.51 -6.87 -19.53
C ASN A 249 -5.60 -8.26 -18.87
N THR A 250 -6.09 -8.33 -17.63
CA THR A 250 -6.43 -9.58 -16.93
C THR A 250 -7.83 -9.46 -16.36
#